data_AF-A0A956TZQ9-F1
#
_entry.id   AF-A0A956TZQ9-F1
#
_cell.length_a   1.000
_cell.length_b   1.000
_cell.length_c   1.000
_cell.angle_alpha   90.00
_cell.angle_beta   90.00
_cell.angle_gamma   90.00
#
_symmetry.space_group_name_H-M   'P 1'
#
loop_
_entity.id
_entity.type
_entity.pdbx_description
1 polymer ?
#
loop_
_entity_poly.entity_id
_entity_poly.type
_entity_poly.pdbx_seq_one_letter_code
_entity_poly.pdbx_strand_id
1 'polypeptide(L)'
;VPRNAQHEIGYYRWIRVVKTLSKQLGASVEFMGSEECMKRLESTVKESKPEIEAKYIPENYWRGFLSILKKSGADDLLVVISAREGTISHEKFLDRVPATLSRLVSDTGFIVLYPAQHSADYFIGY
;
A
#
# COMPACT_ATOMS: atom_id res chain seq x y z
N VAL A 1 -2.44 4.08 0.00
CA VAL A 1 -1.61 4.03 -1.23
C VAL A 1 -1.41 5.44 -1.76
N PRO A 2 -0.16 5.92 -1.96
CA PRO A 2 0.12 7.33 -2.24
C PRO A 2 -0.44 7.71 -3.60
N ARG A 3 -0.65 9.00 -3.81
CA ARG A 3 -1.12 9.50 -5.10
C ARG A 3 -0.10 9.14 -6.19
N ASN A 4 -0.58 8.92 -7.41
CA ASN A 4 0.24 8.57 -8.58
C ASN A 4 1.01 7.24 -8.48
N ALA A 5 0.76 6.39 -7.46
CA ALA A 5 1.52 5.15 -7.29
C ALA A 5 1.46 4.23 -8.52
N GLN A 6 0.43 4.36 -9.36
CA GLN A 6 0.29 3.65 -10.63
C GLN A 6 1.36 3.98 -11.68
N HIS A 7 2.10 5.08 -11.49
CA HIS A 7 3.18 5.52 -12.36
C HIS A 7 4.57 5.14 -11.83
N GLU A 8 4.66 4.58 -10.63
CA GLU A 8 5.92 4.18 -10.02
C GLU A 8 6.41 2.84 -10.60
N ILE A 9 7.73 2.70 -10.80
CA ILE A 9 8.37 1.50 -11.36
C ILE A 9 8.00 0.25 -10.54
N GLY A 10 7.95 0.38 -9.22
CA GLY A 10 7.63 -0.72 -8.31
C GLY A 10 6.15 -1.10 -8.23
N TYR A 11 5.25 -0.47 -9.01
CA TYR A 11 3.79 -0.58 -8.86
C TYR A 11 3.29 -2.04 -8.77
N TYR A 12 3.57 -2.84 -9.80
CA TYR A 12 3.10 -4.22 -9.86
C TYR A 12 3.72 -5.12 -8.78
N ARG A 13 4.95 -4.82 -8.35
CA ARG A 13 5.69 -5.64 -7.41
C ARG A 13 5.12 -5.56 -6.00
N TRP A 14 4.85 -4.35 -5.50
CA TRP A 14 4.27 -4.22 -4.16
C TRP A 14 2.84 -4.76 -4.11
N ILE A 15 2.07 -4.65 -5.21
CA ILE A 15 0.74 -5.28 -5.32
C ILE A 15 0.86 -6.79 -5.17
N ARG A 16 1.81 -7.43 -5.88
CA ARG A 16 2.06 -8.87 -5.74
C ARG A 16 2.38 -9.26 -4.30
N VAL A 17 3.22 -8.50 -3.61
CA VAL A 17 3.54 -8.72 -2.19
C VAL A 17 2.28 -8.66 -1.34
N VAL A 18 1.44 -7.62 -1.47
CA VAL A 18 0.18 -7.50 -0.72
C VAL A 18 -0.76 -8.66 -1.01
N LYS A 19 -0.93 -9.05 -2.29
CA LYS A 19 -1.78 -10.17 -2.69
C LYS A 19 -1.30 -11.51 -2.13
N THR A 20 0.01 -11.74 -2.13
CA THR A 20 0.60 -12.93 -1.52
C THR A 20 0.38 -12.96 -0.01
N LEU A 21 0.60 -11.84 0.68
CA LEU A 21 0.35 -11.72 2.12
C LEU A 21 -1.11 -11.98 2.48
N SER A 22 -2.04 -11.33 1.78
CA SER A 22 -3.49 -11.54 1.96
C SER A 22 -3.87 -13.01 1.83
N LYS A 23 -3.36 -13.70 0.79
CA LYS A 23 -3.64 -15.12 0.59
C LYS A 23 -3.02 -16.01 1.66
N GLN A 24 -1.82 -15.71 2.14
CA GLN A 24 -1.16 -16.46 3.21
C GLN A 24 -1.87 -16.29 4.56
N LEU A 25 -2.39 -15.09 4.82
CA LEU A 25 -3.12 -14.77 6.05
C LEU A 25 -4.61 -15.14 5.99
N GLY A 26 -5.13 -15.48 4.80
CA GLY A 26 -6.58 -15.67 4.60
C GLY A 26 -7.39 -14.38 4.82
N ALA A 27 -6.77 -13.21 4.66
CA ALA A 27 -7.35 -11.91 4.97
C ALA A 27 -7.86 -11.21 3.71
N SER A 28 -8.99 -10.50 3.82
CA SER A 28 -9.45 -9.55 2.80
C SER A 28 -8.61 -8.27 2.83
N VAL A 29 -8.60 -7.52 1.73
CA VAL A 29 -7.79 -6.30 1.60
C VAL A 29 -8.66 -5.08 1.36
N GLU A 30 -8.45 -4.02 2.13
CA GLU A 30 -9.03 -2.71 1.85
C GLU A 30 -7.95 -1.75 1.35
N PHE A 31 -7.98 -1.41 0.07
CA PHE A 31 -7.10 -0.39 -0.51
C PHE A 31 -7.73 0.99 -0.35
N MET A 32 -6.91 1.97 0.01
CA MET A 32 -7.33 3.36 0.14
C MET A 32 -6.33 4.32 -0.51
N GLY A 33 -6.83 5.33 -1.20
CA GLY A 33 -6.03 6.39 -1.83
C GLY A 33 -6.84 7.18 -2.85
N SER A 34 -6.17 7.91 -3.75
CA SER A 34 -6.88 8.73 -4.75
C SER A 34 -7.77 7.91 -5.66
N GLU A 35 -8.89 8.49 -6.11
CA GLU A 35 -9.87 7.80 -6.96
C GLU A 35 -9.24 7.18 -8.22
N GLU A 36 -8.39 7.94 -8.91
CA GLU A 36 -7.67 7.46 -10.10
C GLU A 36 -6.78 6.25 -9.79
N CYS A 37 -6.05 6.29 -8.67
CA CYS A 37 -5.18 5.21 -8.25
C CYS A 37 -5.99 3.96 -7.87
N MET A 38 -7.13 4.15 -7.19
CA MET A 38 -8.04 3.07 -6.79
C MET A 38 -8.64 2.36 -8.01
N LYS A 39 -9.10 3.11 -9.02
CA LYS A 39 -9.60 2.53 -10.28
C LYS A 39 -8.53 1.68 -10.98
N ARG A 40 -7.30 2.20 -11.07
CA ARG A 40 -6.19 1.46 -11.70
C ARG A 40 -5.77 0.23 -10.89
N LEU A 41 -5.80 0.31 -9.57
CA LEU A 41 -5.56 -0.82 -8.68
C LEU A 41 -6.60 -1.91 -8.84
N GLU A 42 -7.87 -1.54 -8.94
CA GLU A 42 -8.96 -2.49 -9.13
C GLU A 42 -8.76 -3.35 -10.38
N SER A 43 -8.49 -2.71 -11.52
CA SER A 43 -8.17 -3.45 -12.76
C SER A 43 -6.95 -4.36 -12.57
N THR A 44 -5.87 -3.82 -12.02
CA THR A 44 -4.59 -4.55 -11.85
C THR A 44 -4.73 -5.77 -10.93
N VAL A 45 -5.48 -5.63 -9.84
CA VAL A 45 -5.71 -6.70 -8.86
C VAL A 45 -6.62 -7.78 -9.45
N LYS A 46 -7.66 -7.40 -10.21
CA LYS A 46 -8.58 -8.35 -10.88
C LYS A 46 -7.91 -9.13 -12.01
N GLU A 47 -7.02 -8.50 -12.77
CA GLU A 47 -6.36 -9.10 -13.95
C GLU A 47 -5.20 -10.04 -13.60
N SER A 48 -4.74 -10.06 -12.34
CA SER A 48 -3.57 -10.84 -11.92
C SER A 48 -3.92 -11.93 -10.91
N LYS A 49 -3.13 -13.02 -10.89
CA LYS A 49 -3.18 -14.03 -9.81
C LYS A 49 -2.15 -13.71 -8.73
N PRO A 50 -2.34 -14.15 -7.46
CA PRO A 50 -3.50 -14.89 -6.96
C PRO A 50 -4.75 -14.01 -6.86
N GLU A 51 -5.92 -14.62 -6.88
CA GLU A 51 -7.17 -13.90 -6.64
C GLU A 51 -7.35 -13.65 -5.14
N ILE A 52 -7.81 -12.45 -4.79
CA ILE A 52 -8.05 -12.01 -3.41
C ILE A 52 -9.37 -11.24 -3.35
N GLU A 53 -10.01 -11.25 -2.18
CA GLU A 53 -11.13 -10.35 -1.91
C GLU A 53 -10.57 -8.97 -1.56
N ALA A 54 -10.96 -7.94 -2.33
CA ALA A 54 -10.46 -6.59 -2.13
C ALA A 54 -11.55 -5.52 -2.33
N LYS A 55 -11.50 -4.48 -1.48
CA LYS A 55 -12.28 -3.25 -1.60
C LYS A 55 -11.38 -2.07 -1.93
N TYR A 56 -11.96 -1.05 -2.54
CA TYR A 56 -11.25 0.15 -2.99
C TYR A 56 -11.98 1.40 -2.47
N ILE A 57 -11.28 2.20 -1.67
CA ILE A 57 -11.85 3.34 -0.95
C ILE A 57 -11.18 4.63 -1.46
N PRO A 58 -11.85 5.39 -2.35
CA PRO A 58 -11.36 6.69 -2.78
C PRO A 58 -11.35 7.68 -1.62
N GLU A 59 -10.16 8.09 -1.17
CA GLU A 59 -9.99 9.08 -0.11
C GLU A 59 -8.66 9.84 -0.25
N ASN A 60 -8.60 11.07 0.28
CA ASN A 60 -7.33 11.77 0.41
C ASN A 60 -6.40 10.98 1.35
N TYR A 61 -5.16 10.71 0.90
CA TYR A 61 -4.25 9.81 1.60
C TYR A 61 -4.10 10.14 3.08
N TRP A 62 -3.87 11.40 3.43
CA TRP A 62 -3.59 11.76 4.82
C TRP A 62 -4.83 11.62 5.72
N ARG A 63 -6.00 12.06 5.25
CA ARG A 63 -7.26 11.88 6.00
C ARG A 63 -7.59 10.40 6.16
N GLY A 64 -7.45 9.66 5.06
CA GLY A 64 -7.69 8.24 5.01
C GLY A 64 -6.75 7.46 5.94
N PHE A 65 -5.46 7.79 5.94
CA PHE A 65 -4.47 7.22 6.85
C PHE A 65 -4.90 7.39 8.32
N LEU A 66 -5.27 8.61 8.73
CA LEU A 66 -5.75 8.86 10.10
C LEU A 66 -7.07 8.15 10.42
N SER A 67 -7.96 8.01 9.42
CA SER A 67 -9.23 7.29 9.54
C SER A 67 -8.99 5.80 9.77
N ILE A 68 -8.10 5.19 8.99
CA ILE A 68 -7.71 3.78 9.10
C ILE A 68 -7.04 3.53 10.46
N LEU A 69 -6.11 4.37 10.88
CA LEU A 69 -5.43 4.21 12.18
C LEU A 69 -6.39 4.16 13.37
N LYS A 70 -7.53 4.87 13.29
CA LYS A 70 -8.54 4.87 14.35
C LYS A 70 -9.49 3.67 14.28
N LYS A 71 -9.64 3.07 13.11
CA LYS A 71 -10.57 1.95 12.87
C LYS A 71 -9.91 0.60 13.07
N SER A 72 -8.60 0.52 12.85
CA SER A 72 -7.88 -0.75 12.94
C SER A 72 -7.74 -1.24 14.37
N GLY A 73 -7.97 -2.53 14.56
CA GLY A 73 -7.83 -3.26 15.81
C GLY A 73 -6.61 -4.17 15.83
N ALA A 74 -6.56 -5.08 16.80
CA ALA A 74 -5.42 -5.97 17.00
C ALA A 74 -5.28 -7.08 15.94
N ASP A 75 -6.38 -7.44 15.30
CA ASP A 75 -6.41 -8.47 14.24
C ASP A 75 -6.15 -7.91 12.85
N ASP A 76 -5.93 -6.59 12.73
CA ASP A 76 -5.67 -5.92 11.47
C ASP A 76 -4.17 -5.76 11.20
N LEU A 77 -3.83 -5.69 9.90
CA LEU A 77 -2.48 -5.38 9.43
C LEU A 77 -2.50 -4.13 8.55
N LEU A 78 -1.84 -3.09 9.01
CA LEU A 78 -1.70 -1.84 8.27
C LEU A 78 -0.53 -1.92 7.30
N VAL A 79 -0.80 -1.82 5.99
CA VAL A 79 0.26 -1.74 4.98
C VAL A 79 0.28 -0.35 4.36
N VAL A 80 1.34 0.40 4.65
CA VAL A 80 1.53 1.76 4.15
C VAL A 80 2.55 1.76 3.03
N ILE A 81 2.05 1.93 1.79
CA ILE A 81 2.93 2.17 0.64
C ILE A 81 3.46 3.59 0.74
N SER A 82 4.78 3.74 0.75
CA SER A 82 5.46 5.03 0.90
C SER A 82 6.42 5.26 -0.27
N ALA A 83 6.19 6.35 -1.00
CA ALA A 83 7.11 6.82 -2.02
C ALA A 83 8.33 7.48 -1.36
N ARG A 84 9.51 7.38 -1.98
CA ARG A 84 10.72 8.01 -1.46
C ARG A 84 10.89 9.40 -2.04
N GLU A 85 11.63 10.25 -1.34
CA GLU A 85 11.96 11.59 -1.81
C GLU A 85 12.54 11.54 -3.25
N GLY A 86 12.09 12.47 -4.08
CA GLY A 86 12.50 12.57 -5.49
C GLY A 86 11.68 11.75 -6.49
N THR A 87 10.64 11.00 -6.07
CA THR A 87 9.73 10.33 -7.01
C THR A 87 8.41 11.08 -7.21
N ILE A 88 7.66 10.72 -8.27
CA ILE A 88 6.40 11.39 -8.67
C ILE A 88 5.26 11.18 -7.65
N SER A 89 5.33 10.13 -6.85
CA SER A 89 4.37 9.84 -5.79
C SER A 89 4.77 10.39 -4.41
N HIS A 90 5.92 11.06 -4.28
CA HIS A 90 6.36 11.60 -3.00
C HIS A 90 5.55 12.83 -2.60
N GLU A 91 5.07 12.81 -1.36
CA GLU A 91 4.44 13.94 -0.69
C GLU A 91 5.09 14.10 0.69
N LYS A 92 5.39 15.34 1.10
CA LYS A 92 6.13 15.65 2.35
C LYS A 92 5.58 15.01 3.63
N PHE A 93 4.29 14.67 3.66
CA PHE A 93 3.72 14.01 4.84
C PHE A 93 4.18 12.55 4.97
N LEU A 94 4.63 11.90 3.89
CA LEU A 94 5.09 10.50 3.90
C LEU A 94 6.31 10.33 4.81
N ASP A 95 7.13 11.37 4.92
CA ASP A 95 8.31 11.39 5.80
C ASP A 95 7.90 11.29 7.28
N ARG A 96 6.66 11.68 7.62
CA ARG A 96 6.11 11.62 8.98
C ARG A 96 5.37 10.32 9.27
N VAL A 97 5.09 9.49 8.27
CA VAL A 97 4.29 8.27 8.43
C VAL A 97 4.95 7.30 9.42
N PRO A 98 6.25 6.95 9.31
CA PRO A 98 6.87 5.99 10.23
C PRO A 98 6.80 6.46 11.69
N ALA A 99 7.17 7.71 11.95
CA ALA A 99 7.11 8.30 13.29
C ALA A 99 5.66 8.37 13.82
N THR A 100 4.68 8.60 12.95
CA THR A 100 3.26 8.61 13.32
C THR A 100 2.78 7.22 13.70
N LEU A 101 3.13 6.20 12.92
CA LEU A 101 2.79 4.80 13.20
C LEU A 101 3.37 4.34 14.52
N SER A 102 4.68 4.56 14.75
CA SER A 102 5.34 4.18 15.99
C SER A 102 4.75 4.82 17.24
N ARG A 103 4.08 5.98 17.11
CA ARG A 103 3.47 6.69 18.23
C ARG A 103 2.00 6.33 18.45
N LEU A 104 1.25 6.11 17.37
CA LEU A 104 -0.21 6.00 17.43
C LEU A 104 -0.71 4.56 17.39
N VAL A 105 0.12 3.62 16.95
CA VAL A 105 -0.25 2.22 16.84
C VAL A 105 0.34 1.43 18.01
N SER A 106 -0.52 1.04 18.95
CA SER A 106 -0.14 0.19 20.10
C SER A 106 -0.42 -1.28 19.85
N ASP A 107 -1.56 -1.59 19.23
CA ASP A 107 -2.11 -2.94 19.22
C ASP A 107 -2.27 -3.53 17.81
N THR A 108 -2.09 -2.72 16.75
CA THR A 108 -2.22 -3.16 15.35
C THR A 108 -0.84 -3.41 14.72
N GLY A 109 -0.68 -4.51 13.98
CA GLY A 109 0.54 -4.71 13.19
C GLY A 109 0.65 -3.69 12.06
N PHE A 110 1.84 -3.19 11.74
CA PHE A 110 2.04 -2.35 10.56
C PHE A 110 3.31 -2.67 9.77
N ILE A 111 3.25 -2.41 8.47
CA ILE A 111 4.35 -2.52 7.51
C ILE A 111 4.42 -1.22 6.72
N VAL A 112 5.59 -0.60 6.65
CA VAL A 112 5.87 0.49 5.71
C VAL A 112 6.63 -0.10 4.53
N LEU A 113 6.01 -0.11 3.35
CA LEU A 113 6.56 -0.69 2.14
C LEU A 113 7.03 0.43 1.20
N TYR A 114 8.33 0.42 0.88
CA TYR A 114 8.93 1.32 -0.10
C TYR A 114 9.09 0.62 -1.46
N PRO A 115 8.37 1.04 -2.52
CA PRO A 115 8.48 0.43 -3.83
C PRO A 115 9.89 0.56 -4.42
N ALA A 116 10.27 -0.40 -5.27
CA ALA A 116 11.52 -0.34 -6.02
C ALA A 116 11.56 0.89 -6.95
N GLN A 117 12.68 1.61 -6.96
CA GLN A 117 12.89 2.82 -7.76
C GLN A 117 13.74 2.58 -9.02
N HIS A 118 14.34 1.41 -9.15
CA HIS A 118 15.17 1.06 -10.30
C HIS A 118 14.73 -0.31 -10.84
N SER A 119 14.81 -0.46 -12.15
CA SER A 119 14.54 -1.72 -12.86
C SER A 119 15.68 -2.73 -12.74
N ALA A 120 16.73 -2.47 -11.95
CA ALA A 120 17.97 -3.24 -11.96
C ALA A 120 18.04 -4.45 -11.00
N ASP A 121 17.04 -4.69 -10.14
CA ASP A 121 16.99 -5.90 -9.31
C ASP A 121 16.42 -7.12 -10.09
N TYR A 122 16.89 -7.32 -11.32
CA TYR A 122 16.42 -8.34 -12.28
C TYR A 122 17.46 -9.42 -12.60
N PHE A 123 18.28 -9.79 -11.62
CA PHE A 123 18.97 -11.08 -11.62
C PHE A 123 18.81 -11.72 -10.24
N ILE A 124 17.82 -12.59 -10.07
CA ILE A 124 17.95 -14.01 -9.70
C ILE A 124 16.67 -14.70 -10.18
N GLY A 125 16.86 -15.83 -10.87
CA GLY A 125 15.85 -16.51 -11.67
C GLY A 125 14.74 -17.22 -10.91
N TYR A 126 13.68 -17.50 -11.66
CA TYR A 126 12.98 -18.79 -11.71
C TYR A 126 12.51 -18.98 -13.17
#